data_AF-A0A1F7ZKA9-F1
#
_entry.id   AF-A0A1F7ZKA9-F1
#
_cell.length_a   1.000
_cell.length_b   1.000
_cell.length_c   1.000
_cell.angle_alpha   90.00
_cell.angle_beta   90.00
_cell.angle_gamma   90.00
#
_symmetry.space_group_name_H-M   'P 1'
#
loop_
_entity.id
_entity.type
_entity.pdbx_description
1 polymer ?
#
loop_
_entity_poly.entity_id
_entity_poly.type
_entity_poly.pdbx_seq_one_letter_code
_entity_poly.pdbx_strand_id
1 'polypeptide(L)'
;MVDPKIHRDEILDRQANGLPGSKVAKSVFQFATPLDLVLYGQLVGSFNGFQDGTISASTLKSDISRFTVFFVYLAIGMFVSIYITTAGFYYTGERITKTLRRTYLKAAIRQNISFFDTLGAGEITTRITTDITLIQGITGNLSVSLTAAATFISALVITFVVYWKLALVLCSTVVALTIFSTVGIVLPVRWTKASLLCYSTGANVAEEAISSIRHVTAFGIQQKMVERYDKYLQRAERPSFKANSITALMMSASEAVPYLSYGLSFWAKSGKDWKRE
;
A
#
# COMPACT_ATOMS: atom_id res chain seq x y z
N MET A 1 -17.68 25.99 -33.83
CA MET A 1 -17.20 24.86 -34.65
C MET A 1 -16.46 23.90 -33.72
N VAL A 2 -17.11 22.80 -33.36
CA VAL A 2 -16.56 21.78 -32.44
C VAL A 2 -15.53 20.94 -33.21
N ASP A 3 -14.31 20.87 -32.68
CA ASP A 3 -13.16 20.23 -33.34
C ASP A 3 -13.38 18.70 -33.48
N PRO A 4 -13.46 18.14 -34.70
CA PRO A 4 -13.78 16.74 -34.95
C PRO A 4 -12.71 15.75 -34.44
N LYS A 5 -11.56 16.24 -33.95
CA LYS A 5 -10.55 15.39 -33.27
C LYS A 5 -10.91 15.05 -31.82
N ILE A 6 -11.54 15.97 -31.09
CA ILE A 6 -11.92 15.77 -29.68
C ILE A 6 -13.02 14.71 -29.57
N HIS A 7 -13.97 14.74 -30.50
CA HIS A 7 -15.06 13.76 -30.53
C HIS A 7 -14.57 12.35 -30.90
N ARG A 8 -13.50 12.22 -31.70
CA ARG A 8 -12.94 10.91 -32.07
C ARG A 8 -12.17 10.26 -30.92
N ASP A 9 -11.46 11.06 -30.11
CA ASP A 9 -10.76 10.58 -28.92
C ASP A 9 -11.75 10.15 -27.81
N GLU A 10 -12.89 10.82 -27.68
CA GLU A 10 -13.97 10.46 -26.73
C GLU A 10 -14.68 9.13 -27.11
N ILE A 11 -14.78 8.83 -28.41
CA ILE A 11 -15.33 7.56 -28.91
C ILE A 11 -14.33 6.40 -28.72
N LEU A 12 -13.02 6.67 -28.86
CA LEU A 12 -11.96 5.69 -28.58
C LEU A 12 -11.82 5.40 -27.08
N ASP A 13 -12.02 6.40 -26.20
CA ASP A 13 -12.06 6.22 -24.74
C ASP A 13 -13.29 5.41 -24.29
N ARG A 14 -14.44 5.58 -24.98
CA ARG A 14 -15.63 4.73 -24.75
C ARG A 14 -15.42 3.29 -25.21
N GLN A 15 -14.63 3.02 -26.25
CA GLN A 15 -14.28 1.65 -26.64
C GLN A 15 -13.19 1.02 -25.75
N ALA A 16 -12.25 1.81 -25.20
CA ALA A 16 -11.25 1.32 -24.26
C ALA A 16 -11.83 1.02 -22.86
N ASN A 17 -12.85 1.77 -22.43
CA ASN A 17 -13.67 1.44 -21.24
C ASN A 17 -14.54 0.18 -21.41
N GLY A 18 -14.55 -0.41 -22.61
CA GLY A 18 -15.31 -1.58 -22.99
C GLY A 18 -14.51 -2.88 -23.03
N LEU A 19 -13.34 -3.01 -22.38
CA LEU A 19 -12.66 -4.30 -22.23
C LEU A 19 -13.28 -5.09 -21.05
N PRO A 20 -14.25 -6.00 -21.28
CA PRO A 20 -14.84 -6.84 -20.23
C PRO A 20 -13.79 -7.67 -19.49
N GLY A 21 -12.63 -7.95 -20.12
CA GLY A 21 -11.54 -8.70 -19.51
C GLY A 21 -10.97 -8.07 -18.24
N SER A 22 -10.90 -6.73 -18.13
CA SER A 22 -10.38 -6.09 -16.91
C SER A 22 -11.34 -6.19 -15.74
N LYS A 23 -12.65 -6.09 -15.96
CA LYS A 23 -13.64 -6.12 -14.88
C LYS A 23 -13.89 -7.56 -14.43
N VAL A 24 -14.00 -8.49 -15.39
CA VAL A 24 -14.23 -9.91 -15.12
C VAL A 24 -13.00 -10.56 -14.47
N ALA A 25 -11.77 -10.25 -14.92
CA ALA A 25 -10.56 -10.75 -14.27
C ALA A 25 -10.44 -10.26 -12.81
N LYS A 26 -10.71 -8.98 -12.55
CA LYS A 26 -10.72 -8.43 -11.19
C LYS A 26 -11.73 -9.15 -10.29
N SER A 27 -12.95 -9.37 -10.76
CA SER A 27 -13.95 -10.13 -9.99
C SER A 27 -13.50 -11.56 -9.71
N VAL A 28 -12.97 -12.28 -10.71
CA VAL A 28 -12.50 -13.68 -10.54
C VAL A 28 -11.31 -13.76 -9.57
N PHE A 29 -10.37 -12.81 -9.63
CA PHE A 29 -9.22 -12.76 -8.71
C PHE A 29 -9.65 -12.58 -7.24
N GLN A 30 -10.64 -11.73 -6.99
CA GLN A 30 -11.08 -11.36 -5.63
C GLN A 30 -11.86 -12.47 -4.93
N PHE A 31 -12.51 -13.37 -5.67
CA PHE A 31 -13.15 -14.56 -5.12
C PHE A 31 -12.21 -15.75 -5.01
N ALA A 32 -11.17 -15.81 -5.85
CA ALA A 32 -10.25 -16.94 -5.86
C ALA A 32 -9.33 -16.98 -4.63
N THR A 33 -8.88 -15.83 -4.11
CA THR A 33 -7.93 -15.78 -2.98
C THR A 33 -8.52 -16.29 -1.66
N PRO A 34 -9.76 -15.98 -1.26
CA PRO A 34 -10.35 -16.57 -0.06
C PRO A 34 -10.89 -17.99 -0.34
N LEU A 35 -11.20 -18.33 -1.59
CA LEU A 35 -11.62 -19.68 -1.98
C LEU A 35 -10.49 -20.71 -1.82
N ASP A 36 -9.26 -20.33 -2.16
CA ASP A 36 -8.06 -21.16 -1.92
C ASP A 36 -7.96 -21.58 -0.44
N LEU A 37 -8.20 -20.65 0.48
CA LEU A 37 -8.20 -20.92 1.92
C LEU A 37 -9.30 -21.90 2.35
N VAL A 38 -10.49 -21.81 1.74
CA VAL A 38 -11.59 -22.74 2.01
C VAL A 38 -11.27 -24.14 1.48
N LEU A 39 -10.72 -24.25 0.27
CA LEU A 39 -10.27 -25.52 -0.31
C LEU A 39 -9.16 -26.16 0.53
N TYR A 40 -8.22 -25.35 1.00
CA TYR A 40 -7.19 -25.81 1.95
C TYR A 40 -7.81 -26.31 3.26
N GLY A 41 -8.81 -25.60 3.79
CA GLY A 41 -9.57 -26.03 4.96
C GLY A 41 -10.26 -27.39 4.77
N GLN A 42 -10.86 -27.63 3.60
CA GLN A 42 -11.47 -28.90 3.24
C GLN A 42 -10.44 -30.03 3.12
N LEU A 43 -9.29 -29.75 2.48
CA LEU A 43 -8.19 -30.70 2.37
C LEU A 43 -7.69 -31.13 3.76
N VAL A 44 -7.45 -30.17 4.66
CA VAL A 44 -7.06 -30.44 6.05
C VAL A 44 -8.15 -31.23 6.78
N GLY A 45 -9.43 -30.97 6.48
CA GLY A 45 -10.56 -31.77 6.96
C GLY A 45 -10.47 -33.25 6.57
N SER A 46 -10.15 -33.56 5.30
CA SER A 46 -9.95 -34.94 4.84
C SER A 46 -8.78 -35.65 5.53
N PHE A 47 -7.69 -34.93 5.81
CA PHE A 47 -6.57 -35.48 6.59
C PHE A 47 -6.93 -35.77 8.05
N ASN A 48 -7.68 -34.87 8.70
CA ASN A 48 -8.17 -35.11 10.06
C ASN A 48 -9.10 -36.33 10.12
N GLY A 49 -9.99 -36.52 9.14
CA GLY A 49 -10.87 -37.69 9.08
C GLY A 49 -10.15 -39.03 8.91
N PHE A 50 -9.00 -39.03 8.23
CA PHE A 50 -8.11 -40.21 8.18
C PHE A 50 -7.42 -40.46 9.54
N GLN A 51 -6.97 -39.41 10.21
CA GLN A 51 -6.33 -39.52 11.53
C GLN A 51 -7.30 -40.02 12.61
N ASP A 52 -8.57 -39.62 12.55
CA ASP A 52 -9.64 -40.09 13.45
C ASP A 52 -10.15 -41.50 13.10
N GLY A 53 -9.59 -42.16 12.07
CA GLY A 53 -9.93 -43.53 11.68
C GLY A 53 -11.26 -43.68 10.92
N THR A 54 -11.91 -42.58 10.54
CA THR A 54 -13.20 -42.57 9.83
C THR A 54 -13.09 -42.77 8.31
N ILE A 55 -11.89 -42.62 7.73
CA ILE A 55 -11.65 -42.66 6.28
C ILE A 55 -10.52 -43.64 5.96
N SER A 56 -10.71 -44.48 4.93
CA SER A 56 -9.69 -45.42 4.45
C SER A 56 -8.60 -44.73 3.62
N ALA A 57 -7.39 -45.29 3.59
CA ALA A 57 -6.25 -44.76 2.84
C ALA A 57 -6.51 -44.62 1.32
N SER A 58 -7.41 -45.44 0.76
CA SER A 58 -7.82 -45.36 -0.65
C SER A 58 -8.66 -44.10 -0.93
N THR A 59 -9.62 -43.79 -0.04
CA THR A 59 -10.48 -42.60 -0.15
C THR A 59 -9.67 -41.32 0.02
N LEU A 60 -8.72 -41.30 0.98
CA LEU A 60 -7.82 -40.16 1.16
C LEU A 60 -6.98 -39.88 -0.10
N LYS A 61 -6.41 -40.92 -0.73
CA LYS A 61 -5.65 -40.76 -1.99
C LYS A 61 -6.51 -40.17 -3.12
N SER A 62 -7.77 -40.62 -3.22
CA SER A 62 -8.70 -40.10 -4.23
C SER A 62 -9.05 -38.63 -3.98
N ASP A 63 -9.32 -38.25 -2.72
CA ASP A 63 -9.63 -36.87 -2.35
C ASP A 63 -8.44 -35.94 -2.60
N ILE A 64 -7.23 -36.33 -2.18
CA ILE A 64 -6.01 -35.55 -2.44
C ILE A 64 -5.82 -35.36 -3.95
N SER A 65 -5.94 -36.42 -4.75
CA SER A 65 -5.79 -36.31 -6.20
C SER A 65 -6.80 -35.33 -6.81
N ARG A 66 -8.04 -35.32 -6.31
CA ARG A 66 -9.08 -34.40 -6.76
C ARG A 66 -8.77 -32.96 -6.35
N PHE A 67 -8.39 -32.72 -5.09
CA PHE A 67 -8.03 -31.40 -4.60
C PHE A 67 -6.80 -30.83 -5.30
N THR A 68 -5.76 -31.65 -5.55
CA THR A 68 -4.56 -31.23 -6.30
C THR A 68 -4.92 -30.70 -7.69
N VAL A 69 -5.81 -31.39 -8.42
CA VAL A 69 -6.27 -30.92 -9.73
C VAL A 69 -7.02 -29.59 -9.63
N PHE A 70 -7.87 -29.42 -8.60
CA PHE A 70 -8.53 -28.13 -8.34
C PHE A 70 -7.53 -27.00 -8.03
N PHE A 71 -6.51 -27.24 -7.21
CA PHE A 71 -5.46 -26.26 -6.94
C PHE A 71 -4.69 -25.86 -8.20
N VAL A 72 -4.40 -26.80 -9.10
CA VAL A 72 -3.72 -26.51 -10.38
C VAL A 72 -4.61 -25.61 -11.27
N TYR A 73 -5.90 -25.94 -11.42
CA TYR A 73 -6.81 -25.09 -12.21
C TYR A 73 -6.99 -23.70 -11.59
N LEU A 74 -7.09 -23.63 -10.27
CA LEU A 74 -7.22 -22.37 -9.53
C LEU A 74 -5.95 -21.52 -9.67
N ALA A 75 -4.76 -22.13 -9.58
CA ALA A 75 -3.48 -21.45 -9.77
C ALA A 75 -3.33 -20.88 -11.19
N ILE A 76 -3.71 -21.63 -12.22
CA ILE A 76 -3.71 -21.15 -13.62
C ILE A 76 -4.68 -19.98 -13.77
N GLY A 77 -5.90 -20.10 -13.21
CA GLY A 77 -6.89 -19.04 -13.23
C GLY A 77 -6.42 -17.76 -12.54
N MET A 78 -5.80 -17.89 -11.36
CA MET A 78 -5.18 -16.77 -10.64
C MET A 78 -4.05 -16.13 -11.43
N PHE A 79 -3.16 -16.93 -12.03
CA PHE A 79 -2.02 -16.45 -12.80
C PHE A 79 -2.47 -15.63 -14.02
N VAL A 80 -3.44 -16.15 -14.78
CA VAL A 80 -3.98 -15.43 -15.95
C VAL A 80 -4.69 -14.14 -15.49
N SER A 81 -5.47 -14.22 -14.41
CA SER A 81 -6.22 -13.07 -13.90
C SER A 81 -5.31 -11.95 -13.37
N ILE A 82 -4.27 -12.28 -12.61
CA ILE A 82 -3.31 -11.31 -12.09
C ILE A 82 -2.50 -10.68 -13.23
N TYR A 83 -2.15 -11.47 -14.25
CA TYR A 83 -1.44 -10.98 -15.42
C TYR A 83 -2.28 -9.96 -16.20
N ILE A 84 -3.53 -10.30 -16.53
CA ILE A 84 -4.46 -9.42 -17.27
C ILE A 84 -4.71 -8.14 -16.48
N THR A 85 -4.97 -8.26 -15.17
CA THR A 85 -5.27 -7.11 -14.32
C THR A 85 -4.07 -6.17 -14.21
N THR A 86 -2.89 -6.72 -13.92
CA THR A 86 -1.64 -5.96 -13.79
C THR A 86 -1.29 -5.29 -15.12
N ALA A 87 -1.22 -6.05 -16.21
CA ALA A 87 -0.89 -5.51 -17.53
C ALA A 87 -1.88 -4.45 -18.00
N GLY A 88 -3.19 -4.66 -17.77
CA GLY A 88 -4.22 -3.68 -18.13
C GLY A 88 -4.07 -2.36 -17.39
N PHE A 89 -3.77 -2.39 -16.09
CA PHE A 89 -3.53 -1.19 -15.30
C PHE A 89 -2.24 -0.47 -15.69
N TYR A 90 -1.14 -1.21 -15.94
CA TYR A 90 0.10 -0.62 -16.42
C TYR A 90 -0.09 0.08 -17.78
N TYR A 91 -0.78 -0.58 -18.71
CA TYR A 91 -1.05 -0.02 -20.03
C TYR A 91 -1.93 1.24 -19.95
N THR A 92 -2.98 1.21 -19.12
CA THR A 92 -3.87 2.35 -18.90
C THR A 92 -3.11 3.52 -18.25
N GLY A 93 -2.27 3.22 -17.26
CA GLY A 93 -1.44 4.22 -16.60
C GLY A 93 -0.47 4.90 -17.56
N GLU A 94 0.21 4.13 -18.40
CA GLU A 94 1.13 4.68 -19.40
C GLU A 94 0.41 5.57 -20.43
N ARG A 95 -0.80 5.18 -20.86
CA ARG A 95 -1.64 6.00 -21.75
C ARG A 95 -2.00 7.33 -21.12
N ILE A 96 -2.46 7.34 -19.86
CA ILE A 96 -2.80 8.55 -19.11
C ILE A 96 -1.57 9.47 -19.02
N THR A 97 -0.41 8.92 -18.64
CA THR A 97 0.86 9.67 -18.54
C THR A 97 1.27 10.29 -19.88
N LYS A 98 1.16 9.54 -20.99
CA LYS A 98 1.48 10.03 -22.34
C LYS A 98 0.55 11.18 -22.76
N THR A 99 -0.75 11.03 -22.55
CA THR A 99 -1.73 12.08 -22.88
C THR A 99 -1.49 13.33 -22.04
N LEU A 100 -1.24 13.18 -20.73
CA LEU A 100 -0.98 14.29 -19.84
C LEU A 100 0.28 15.06 -20.26
N ARG A 101 1.38 14.36 -20.57
CA ARG A 101 2.64 14.98 -21.04
C ARG A 101 2.42 15.77 -22.33
N ARG A 102 1.65 15.22 -23.28
CA ARG A 102 1.35 15.88 -24.55
C ARG A 102 0.50 17.15 -24.34
N THR A 103 -0.55 17.06 -23.53
CA THR A 103 -1.45 18.19 -23.27
C THR A 103 -0.74 19.28 -22.48
N TYR A 104 0.08 18.92 -21.50
CA TYR A 104 0.90 19.86 -20.74
C TYR A 104 1.89 20.60 -21.64
N LEU A 105 2.65 19.87 -22.46
CA LEU A 105 3.61 20.50 -23.39
C LEU A 105 2.91 21.43 -24.39
N LYS A 106 1.75 21.00 -24.93
CA LYS A 106 0.93 21.82 -25.82
C LYS A 106 0.43 23.10 -25.13
N ALA A 107 0.05 23.03 -23.86
CA ALA A 107 -0.38 24.19 -23.09
C ALA A 107 0.80 25.13 -22.77
N ALA A 108 1.96 24.58 -22.40
CA ALA A 108 3.16 25.33 -22.09
C ALA A 108 3.65 26.15 -23.30
N ILE A 109 3.68 25.56 -24.49
CA ILE A 109 4.12 26.28 -25.72
C ILE A 109 3.15 27.41 -26.12
N ARG A 110 1.90 27.40 -25.65
CA ARG A 110 0.89 28.42 -25.96
C ARG A 110 0.84 29.56 -24.93
N GLN A 111 1.67 29.53 -23.90
CA GLN A 111 1.72 30.60 -22.88
C GLN A 111 2.50 31.82 -23.37
N ASN A 112 2.16 32.99 -22.82
CA ASN A 112 2.81 34.27 -23.12
C ASN A 112 4.23 34.31 -22.52
N ILE A 113 5.16 35.02 -23.16
CA ILE A 113 6.53 35.25 -22.64
C ILE A 113 6.54 35.79 -21.20
N SER A 114 5.57 36.64 -20.83
CA SER A 114 5.44 37.17 -19.46
C SER A 114 5.22 36.07 -18.41
N PHE A 115 4.63 34.92 -18.76
CA PHE A 115 4.52 33.76 -17.86
C PHE A 115 5.90 33.14 -17.61
N PHE A 116 6.75 33.08 -18.63
CA PHE A 116 8.11 32.55 -18.52
C PHE A 116 9.03 33.48 -17.73
N ASP A 117 8.81 34.80 -17.77
CA ASP A 117 9.59 35.76 -16.98
C ASP A 117 9.38 35.62 -15.47
N THR A 118 8.22 35.08 -15.04
CA THR A 118 7.91 34.84 -13.62
C THR A 118 8.43 33.50 -13.09
N LEU A 119 8.86 32.59 -13.98
CA LEU A 119 9.28 31.22 -13.63
C LEU A 119 10.79 31.08 -13.82
N GLY A 120 11.46 30.40 -12.88
CA GLY A 120 12.90 30.15 -12.99
C GLY A 120 13.26 29.35 -14.24
N ALA A 121 14.45 29.59 -14.79
CA ALA A 121 14.97 28.81 -15.92
C ALA A 121 14.95 27.31 -15.60
N GLY A 122 14.23 26.52 -16.41
CA GLY A 122 14.10 25.07 -16.23
C GLY A 122 13.02 24.62 -15.23
N GLU A 123 12.34 25.53 -14.51
CA GLU A 123 11.33 25.15 -13.53
C GLU A 123 10.13 24.43 -14.17
N ILE A 124 9.71 24.85 -15.37
CA ILE A 124 8.63 24.20 -16.13
C ILE A 124 9.02 22.77 -16.53
N THR A 125 10.28 22.57 -16.95
CA THR A 125 10.82 21.25 -17.33
C THR A 125 10.94 20.32 -16.12
N THR A 126 11.26 20.88 -14.96
CA THR A 126 11.28 20.13 -13.70
C THR A 126 9.85 19.77 -13.28
N ARG A 127 8.91 20.72 -13.29
CA ARG A 127 7.51 20.49 -12.92
C ARG A 127 6.83 19.44 -13.82
N ILE A 128 6.98 19.54 -15.15
CA ILE A 128 6.43 18.53 -16.07
C ILE A 128 7.00 17.13 -15.80
N THR A 129 8.26 17.02 -15.39
CA THR A 129 8.88 15.71 -15.12
C THR A 129 8.43 15.18 -13.78
N THR A 130 8.53 15.99 -12.72
CA THR A 130 8.21 15.59 -11.34
C THR A 130 6.71 15.31 -11.18
N ASP A 131 5.84 16.21 -11.61
CA ASP A 131 4.39 16.08 -11.40
C ASP A 131 3.81 14.90 -12.19
N ILE A 132 4.28 14.69 -13.43
CA ILE A 132 3.84 13.55 -14.25
C ILE A 132 4.32 12.22 -13.67
N THR A 133 5.55 12.18 -13.12
CA THR A 133 6.08 10.97 -12.47
C THR A 133 5.29 10.65 -11.20
N LEU A 134 4.90 11.67 -10.42
CA LEU A 134 4.03 11.51 -9.25
C LEU A 134 2.67 10.93 -9.65
N ILE A 135 2.04 11.48 -10.70
CA ILE A 135 0.74 10.99 -11.19
C ILE A 135 0.84 9.56 -11.72
N GLN A 136 1.94 9.21 -12.39
CA GLN A 136 2.20 7.84 -12.83
C GLN A 136 2.32 6.89 -11.62
N GLY A 137 3.00 7.31 -10.56
CA GLY A 137 3.10 6.56 -9.30
C GLY A 137 1.75 6.34 -8.63
N ILE A 138 0.90 7.36 -8.58
CA ILE A 138 -0.47 7.25 -8.05
C ILE A 138 -1.30 6.27 -8.87
N THR A 139 -1.19 6.33 -10.19
CA THR A 139 -1.95 5.44 -11.11
C THR A 139 -1.54 3.97 -10.97
N GLY A 140 -0.25 3.69 -10.74
CA GLY A 140 0.22 2.34 -10.42
C GLY A 140 -0.31 1.85 -9.07
N ASN A 141 -0.24 2.69 -8.03
CA ASN A 141 -0.70 2.34 -6.69
C ASN A 141 -2.21 2.16 -6.59
N LEU A 142 -3.00 2.88 -7.40
CA LEU A 142 -4.46 2.74 -7.47
C LEU A 142 -4.90 1.30 -7.78
N SER A 143 -4.17 0.60 -8.65
CA SER A 143 -4.42 -0.82 -8.95
C SER A 143 -4.33 -1.69 -7.70
N VAL A 144 -3.25 -1.50 -6.94
CA VAL A 144 -2.98 -2.26 -5.71
C VAL A 144 -4.01 -1.93 -4.64
N SER A 145 -4.33 -0.66 -4.43
CA SER A 145 -5.33 -0.23 -3.43
C SER A 145 -6.73 -0.75 -3.74
N LEU A 146 -7.16 -0.70 -5.01
CA LEU A 146 -8.47 -1.22 -5.39
C LEU A 146 -8.53 -2.75 -5.23
N THR A 147 -7.44 -3.44 -5.58
CA THR A 147 -7.33 -4.89 -5.43
C THR A 147 -7.36 -5.31 -3.95
N ALA A 148 -6.65 -4.58 -3.09
CA ALA A 148 -6.66 -4.80 -1.65
C ALA A 148 -8.06 -4.58 -1.05
N ALA A 149 -8.73 -3.49 -1.40
CA ALA A 149 -10.07 -3.19 -0.92
C ALA A 149 -11.08 -4.27 -1.30
N ALA A 150 -11.04 -4.73 -2.56
CA ALA A 150 -11.97 -5.73 -3.02
C ALA A 150 -11.68 -7.13 -2.46
N THR A 151 -10.40 -7.50 -2.28
CA THR A 151 -10.01 -8.74 -1.61
C THR A 151 -10.48 -8.73 -0.15
N PHE A 152 -10.35 -7.59 0.54
CA PHE A 152 -10.83 -7.42 1.91
C PHE A 152 -12.36 -7.63 2.02
N ILE A 153 -13.14 -7.04 1.11
CA ILE A 153 -14.60 -7.21 1.08
C ILE A 153 -14.97 -8.68 0.82
N SER A 154 -14.37 -9.32 -0.18
CA SER A 154 -14.63 -10.73 -0.50
C SER A 154 -14.25 -11.67 0.65
N ALA A 155 -13.11 -11.43 1.30
CA ALA A 155 -12.68 -12.20 2.46
C ALA A 155 -13.64 -12.05 3.65
N LEU A 156 -14.13 -10.83 3.92
CA LEU A 156 -15.15 -10.60 4.95
C LEU A 156 -16.44 -11.37 4.65
N VAL A 157 -16.97 -11.25 3.43
CA VAL A 157 -18.21 -11.94 3.04
C VAL A 157 -18.06 -13.46 3.20
N ILE A 158 -16.99 -14.05 2.69
CA ILE A 158 -16.76 -15.49 2.77
C ILE A 158 -16.58 -15.94 4.23
N THR A 159 -15.84 -15.19 5.04
CA THR A 159 -15.63 -15.53 6.45
C THR A 159 -16.93 -15.48 7.26
N PHE A 160 -17.79 -14.49 7.00
CA PHE A 160 -19.11 -14.39 7.65
C PHE A 160 -20.05 -15.52 7.24
N VAL A 161 -20.03 -15.94 5.97
CA VAL A 161 -20.88 -17.02 5.47
C VAL A 161 -20.45 -18.38 6.03
N VAL A 162 -19.16 -18.67 6.12
CA VAL A 162 -18.67 -19.99 6.55
C VAL A 162 -18.58 -20.10 8.08
N TYR A 163 -18.16 -19.04 8.79
CA TYR A 163 -17.88 -19.11 10.23
C TYR A 163 -18.31 -17.84 10.98
N TRP A 164 -19.61 -17.62 11.16
CA TRP A 164 -20.12 -16.38 11.76
C TRP A 164 -19.63 -16.09 13.20
N LYS A 165 -19.46 -17.13 14.03
CA LYS A 165 -18.99 -17.02 15.43
C LYS A 165 -17.52 -16.60 15.53
N LEU A 166 -16.65 -17.21 14.70
CA LEU A 166 -15.23 -16.87 14.60
C LEU A 166 -15.01 -15.53 13.88
N ALA A 167 -15.84 -15.20 12.89
CA ALA A 167 -15.78 -13.93 12.16
C ALA A 167 -15.93 -12.72 13.10
N LEU A 168 -16.81 -12.79 14.11
CA LEU A 168 -17.00 -11.71 15.09
C LEU A 168 -15.74 -11.45 15.93
N VAL A 169 -15.06 -12.50 16.37
CA VAL A 169 -13.79 -12.40 17.14
C VAL A 169 -12.68 -11.78 16.28
N LEU A 170 -12.58 -12.23 15.03
CA LEU A 170 -11.61 -11.70 14.07
C LEU A 170 -11.91 -10.25 13.70
N CYS A 171 -13.18 -9.87 13.57
CA CYS A 171 -13.60 -8.49 13.30
C CYS A 171 -13.14 -7.53 14.41
N SER A 172 -13.29 -7.94 15.68
CA SER A 172 -12.77 -7.18 16.83
C SER A 172 -11.24 -6.97 16.73
N THR A 173 -10.51 -8.00 16.28
CA THR A 173 -9.06 -7.91 16.04
C THR A 173 -8.71 -6.92 14.92
N VAL A 174 -9.46 -6.93 13.81
CA VAL A 174 -9.26 -6.00 12.68
C VAL A 174 -9.50 -4.55 13.10
N VAL A 175 -10.52 -4.29 13.92
CA VAL A 175 -10.79 -2.95 14.47
C VAL A 175 -9.64 -2.51 15.37
N ALA A 176 -9.15 -3.38 16.27
CA ALA A 176 -8.00 -3.08 17.12
C ALA A 176 -6.74 -2.76 16.28
N LEU A 177 -6.43 -3.56 15.26
CA LEU A 177 -5.33 -3.32 14.33
C LEU A 177 -5.44 -1.98 13.60
N THR A 178 -6.64 -1.62 13.16
CA THR A 178 -6.89 -0.35 12.47
C THR A 178 -6.62 0.84 13.40
N ILE A 179 -7.00 0.74 14.67
CA ILE A 179 -6.72 1.76 15.68
C ILE A 179 -5.21 1.87 15.91
N PHE A 180 -4.51 0.76 16.17
CA PHE A 180 -3.05 0.77 16.36
C PHE A 180 -2.30 1.32 15.14
N SER A 181 -2.73 0.95 13.94
CA SER A 181 -2.13 1.44 12.69
C SER A 181 -2.34 2.94 12.52
N THR A 182 -3.55 3.44 12.78
CA THR A 182 -3.87 4.87 12.65
C THR A 182 -3.11 5.69 13.67
N VAL A 183 -3.10 5.25 14.94
CA VAL A 183 -2.38 5.91 16.03
C VAL A 183 -0.87 5.86 15.78
N GLY A 184 -0.37 4.74 15.28
CA GLY A 184 1.03 4.52 14.93
C GLY A 184 1.54 5.39 13.80
N ILE A 185 0.67 5.91 12.95
CA ILE A 185 1.03 6.89 11.91
C ILE A 185 0.94 8.31 12.47
N VAL A 186 -0.16 8.66 13.15
CA VAL A 186 -0.44 10.06 13.51
C VAL A 186 0.49 10.58 14.61
N LEU A 187 0.80 9.76 15.62
CA LEU A 187 1.60 10.20 16.76
C LEU A 187 3.07 10.45 16.40
N PRO A 188 3.80 9.53 15.73
CA PRO A 188 5.21 9.76 15.41
C PRO A 188 5.43 10.87 14.39
N VAL A 189 4.49 11.07 13.46
CA VAL A 189 4.59 12.14 12.45
C VAL A 189 4.66 13.51 13.11
N ARG A 190 3.89 13.75 14.19
CA ARG A 190 3.94 15.03 14.91
C ARG A 190 5.31 15.29 15.51
N TRP A 191 5.93 14.27 16.11
CA TRP A 191 7.21 14.40 16.81
C TRP A 191 8.40 14.43 15.84
N THR A 192 8.28 13.69 14.73
CA THR A 192 9.22 13.75 13.60
C THR A 192 9.24 15.15 12.97
N LYS A 193 8.06 15.76 12.76
CA LYS A 193 7.98 17.16 12.27
C LYS A 193 8.66 18.15 13.22
N ALA A 194 8.45 18.00 14.53
CA ALA A 194 9.09 18.87 15.52
C ALA A 194 10.62 18.69 15.55
N SER A 195 11.11 17.46 15.43
CA SER A 195 12.55 17.17 15.31
C SER A 195 13.12 17.79 14.03
N LEU A 196 12.44 17.63 12.90
CA LEU A 196 12.86 18.17 11.61
C LEU A 196 12.95 19.71 11.62
N LEU A 197 12.04 20.39 12.33
CA LEU A 197 12.08 21.85 12.47
C LEU A 197 13.30 22.32 13.28
N CYS A 198 13.66 21.61 14.35
CA CYS A 198 14.87 21.89 15.12
C CYS A 198 16.13 21.62 14.29
N TYR A 199 16.13 20.53 13.52
CA TYR A 199 17.23 20.15 12.63
C TYR A 199 17.44 21.18 11.51
N SER A 200 16.35 21.63 10.88
CA SER A 200 16.37 22.68 9.86
C SER A 200 16.93 24.00 10.40
N THR A 201 16.58 24.38 11.63
CA THR A 201 17.15 25.58 12.27
C THR A 201 18.66 25.45 12.50
N GLY A 202 19.13 24.26 12.93
CA GLY A 202 20.56 23.98 13.07
C GLY A 202 21.29 23.97 11.72
N ALA A 203 20.67 23.41 10.68
CA ALA A 203 21.20 23.42 9.32
C ALA A 203 21.41 24.84 8.79
N ASN A 204 20.47 25.76 9.04
CA ASN A 204 20.62 27.17 8.66
C ASN A 204 21.85 27.82 9.34
N VAL A 205 22.12 27.49 10.62
CA VAL A 205 23.30 28.02 11.32
C VAL A 205 24.60 27.47 10.73
N ALA A 206 24.61 26.20 10.33
CA ALA A 206 25.74 25.61 9.63
C ALA A 206 25.94 26.26 8.24
N GLU A 207 24.85 26.49 7.50
CA GLU A 207 24.88 27.17 6.21
C GLU A 207 25.40 28.61 6.33
N GLU A 208 24.97 29.36 7.33
CA GLU A 208 25.48 30.71 7.63
C GLU A 208 26.99 30.69 7.92
N ALA A 209 27.45 29.72 8.73
CA ALA A 209 28.87 29.56 9.06
C ALA A 209 29.73 29.23 7.84
N ILE A 210 29.23 28.36 6.96
CA ILE A 210 29.93 27.92 5.74
C ILE A 210 29.92 29.03 4.69
N SER A 211 28.78 29.69 4.48
CA SER A 211 28.65 30.82 3.55
C SER A 211 29.57 31.97 3.96
N SER A 212 29.69 32.23 5.26
CA SER A 212 30.56 33.27 5.83
C SER A 212 31.90 32.74 6.34
N ILE A 213 32.44 31.66 5.77
CA ILE A 213 33.62 30.96 6.31
C ILE A 213 34.82 31.88 6.49
N ARG A 214 35.03 32.83 5.56
CA ARG A 214 36.14 33.79 5.63
C ARG A 214 36.03 34.70 6.85
N HIS A 215 34.82 35.09 7.26
CA HIS A 215 34.59 35.85 8.49
C HIS A 215 34.78 34.97 9.73
N VAL A 216 34.25 33.75 9.71
CA VAL A 216 34.37 32.79 10.81
C VAL A 216 35.84 32.45 11.11
N THR A 217 36.67 32.29 10.07
CA THR A 217 38.12 32.08 10.21
C THR A 217 38.86 33.35 10.62
N ALA A 218 38.48 34.52 10.10
CA ALA A 218 39.14 35.79 10.44
C ALA A 218 38.94 36.20 11.91
N PHE A 219 37.78 35.88 12.49
CA PHE A 219 37.50 36.12 13.91
C PHE A 219 37.85 34.92 14.83
N GLY A 220 38.31 33.79 14.29
CA GLY A 220 38.66 32.60 15.07
C GLY A 220 37.49 31.97 15.85
N ILE A 221 36.25 32.17 15.38
CA ILE A 221 35.03 31.75 16.10
C ILE A 221 34.52 30.36 15.72
N GLN A 222 35.36 29.50 15.12
CA GLN A 222 34.93 28.18 14.63
C GLN A 222 34.34 27.32 15.75
N GLN A 223 35.00 27.24 16.91
CA GLN A 223 34.48 26.46 18.04
C GLN A 223 33.13 26.96 18.55
N LYS A 224 32.92 28.28 18.56
CA LYS A 224 31.65 28.88 19.01
C LYS A 224 30.50 28.53 18.06
N MET A 225 30.76 28.45 16.75
CA MET A 225 29.77 28.01 15.76
C MET A 225 29.45 26.51 15.89
N VAL A 226 30.47 25.69 16.15
CA VAL A 226 30.29 24.24 16.43
C VAL A 226 29.45 24.02 17.69
N GLU A 227 29.75 24.71 18.78
CA GLU A 227 28.97 24.61 20.03
C GLU A 227 27.52 25.07 19.83
N ARG A 228 27.32 26.11 19.01
CA ARG A 228 25.97 26.60 18.68
C ARG A 228 25.19 25.55 17.86
N TYR A 229 25.83 24.92 16.87
CA TYR A 229 25.22 23.85 16.09
C TYR A 229 24.88 22.63 16.97
N ASP A 230 25.79 22.22 17.86
CA ASP A 230 25.59 21.10 18.77
C ASP A 230 24.37 21.28 19.69
N LYS A 231 24.15 22.51 20.20
CA LYS A 231 22.94 22.84 20.98
C LYS A 231 21.63 22.60 20.20
N TYR A 232 21.61 22.89 18.90
CA TYR A 232 20.44 22.59 18.06
C TYR A 232 20.29 21.10 17.81
N LEU A 233 21.40 20.38 17.66
CA LEU A 233 21.40 18.93 17.44
C LEU A 233 20.89 18.16 18.67
N GLN A 234 21.39 18.48 19.86
CA GLN A 234 20.90 17.90 21.13
C GLN A 234 19.40 18.18 21.37
N ARG A 235 18.93 19.36 20.94
CA ARG A 235 17.50 19.72 21.02
C ARG A 235 16.65 18.94 20.03
N ALA A 236 17.19 18.61 18.85
CA ALA A 236 16.50 17.80 17.83
C ALA A 236 16.50 16.30 18.17
N GLU A 237 17.50 15.83 18.92
CA GLU A 237 17.67 14.43 19.31
C GLU A 237 16.54 13.93 20.23
N ARG A 238 16.17 14.69 21.27
CA ARG A 238 15.15 14.25 22.23
C ARG A 238 13.79 13.94 21.58
N PRO A 239 13.22 14.81 20.71
CA PRO A 239 12.00 14.48 19.96
C PRO A 239 12.19 13.32 18.98
N SER A 240 13.37 13.20 18.35
CA SER A 240 13.67 12.11 17.42
C SER A 240 13.69 10.75 18.12
N PHE A 241 14.41 10.64 19.23
CA PHE A 241 14.48 9.41 20.02
C PHE A 241 13.09 8.97 20.46
N LYS A 242 12.34 9.92 21.00
CA LYS A 242 10.96 9.72 21.40
C LYS A 242 10.03 9.29 20.26
N ALA A 243 10.15 9.89 19.07
CA ALA A 243 9.38 9.49 17.88
C ALA A 243 9.74 8.06 17.44
N ASN A 244 11.03 7.73 17.46
CA ASN A 244 11.54 6.41 17.11
C ASN A 244 11.05 5.34 18.10
N SER A 245 11.09 5.61 19.41
CA SER A 245 10.58 4.68 20.42
C SER A 245 9.07 4.43 20.27
N ILE A 246 8.27 5.48 20.01
CA ILE A 246 6.83 5.31 19.77
C ILE A 246 6.59 4.49 18.50
N THR A 247 7.33 4.77 17.42
CA THR A 247 7.21 4.02 16.15
C THR A 247 7.54 2.55 16.36
N ALA A 248 8.64 2.24 17.05
CA ALA A 248 9.06 0.87 17.34
C ALA A 248 8.02 0.12 18.19
N LEU A 249 7.46 0.78 19.21
CA LEU A 249 6.40 0.20 20.05
C LEU A 249 5.13 -0.09 19.25
N MET A 250 4.71 0.84 18.38
CA MET A 250 3.50 0.69 17.57
C MET A 250 3.68 -0.41 16.51
N MET A 251 4.84 -0.49 15.86
CA MET A 251 5.17 -1.59 14.94
C MET A 251 5.18 -2.94 15.64
N SER A 252 5.75 -3.01 16.85
CA SER A 252 5.74 -4.25 17.64
C SER A 252 4.32 -4.64 18.06
N ALA A 253 3.49 -3.68 18.43
CA ALA A 253 2.09 -3.92 18.78
C ALA A 253 1.25 -4.38 17.58
N SER A 254 1.45 -3.81 16.39
CA SER A 254 0.73 -4.22 15.18
C SER A 254 1.06 -5.65 14.75
N GLU A 255 2.28 -6.12 15.01
CA GLU A 255 2.68 -7.51 14.76
C GLU A 255 2.25 -8.46 15.88
N ALA A 256 2.17 -8.00 17.13
CA ALA A 256 1.76 -8.84 18.26
C ALA A 256 0.26 -9.20 18.25
N VAL A 257 -0.60 -8.26 17.84
CA VAL A 257 -2.07 -8.44 17.86
C VAL A 257 -2.55 -9.65 17.02
N PRO A 258 -2.06 -9.86 15.77
CA PRO A 258 -2.41 -11.05 14.99
C PRO A 258 -1.98 -12.36 15.66
N TYR A 259 -0.78 -12.42 16.26
CA TYR A 259 -0.34 -13.63 16.96
C TYR A 259 -1.20 -13.96 18.18
N LEU A 260 -1.59 -12.94 18.95
CA LEU A 260 -2.53 -13.13 20.07
C LEU A 260 -3.90 -13.59 19.57
N SER A 261 -4.36 -13.06 18.43
CA SER A 261 -5.62 -13.46 17.80
C SER A 261 -5.58 -14.92 17.30
N TYR A 262 -4.45 -15.37 16.74
CA TYR A 262 -4.25 -16.78 16.39
C TYR A 262 -4.28 -17.68 17.63
N GLY A 263 -3.60 -17.28 18.72
CA GLY A 263 -3.64 -18.00 19.98
C GLY A 263 -5.07 -18.14 20.54
N LEU A 264 -5.83 -17.03 20.55
CA LEU A 264 -7.22 -17.03 20.97
C LEU A 264 -8.10 -17.91 20.06
N SER A 265 -7.87 -17.89 18.76
CA SER A 265 -8.59 -18.71 17.78
C SER A 265 -8.35 -20.21 18.00
N PHE A 266 -7.11 -20.60 18.33
CA PHE A 266 -6.80 -21.99 18.67
C PHE A 266 -7.40 -22.40 20.01
N TRP A 267 -7.32 -21.54 21.03
CA TRP A 267 -7.95 -21.80 22.33
C TRP A 267 -9.47 -21.95 22.20
N ALA A 268 -10.13 -21.05 21.46
CA ALA A 268 -11.56 -21.09 21.20
C ALA A 268 -11.97 -22.37 20.44
N LYS A 269 -11.16 -22.84 19.49
CA LYS A 269 -11.38 -24.13 18.81
C LYS A 269 -11.15 -25.34 19.71
N SER A 270 -10.20 -25.26 20.66
CA SER A 270 -9.88 -26.36 21.58
C SER A 270 -10.92 -26.50 22.72
N GLY A 271 -11.61 -25.43 23.08
CA GLY A 271 -12.74 -25.47 24.01
C GLY A 271 -13.91 -26.21 23.37
N LYS A 272 -14.32 -27.34 23.97
CA LYS A 272 -15.36 -28.28 23.47
C LYS A 272 -16.76 -27.68 23.21
N ASP A 273 -16.98 -26.39 23.45
CA ASP A 273 -18.31 -25.75 23.44
C ASP A 273 -18.72 -25.12 22.10
N TRP A 274 -17.81 -24.93 21.15
CA TRP A 274 -18.14 -24.36 19.83
C TRP A 274 -18.49 -25.39 18.75
N LYS A 275 -18.50 -26.70 19.07
CA LYS A 275 -18.85 -27.79 18.15
C LYS A 275 -20.36 -28.02 17.96
N ARG A 276 -21.24 -27.23 18.61
CA ARG A 276 -22.68 -27.30 18.36
C ARG A 276 -23.11 -26.12 17.47
N GLU A 277 -23.63 -26.51 16.31
CA GLU A 277 -24.17 -25.71 15.20
C GLU A 277 -23.12 -25.08 14.28
#